data_AF-A0A2A2E0A3-F1
#
_entry.id   AF-A0A2A2E0A3-F1
#
_cell.length_a   1.000
_cell.length_b   1.000
_cell.length_c   1.000
_cell.angle_alpha   90.00
_cell.angle_beta   90.00
_cell.angle_gamma   90.00
#
_symmetry.space_group_name_H-M   'P 1'
#
loop_
_entity.id
_entity.type
_entity.pdbx_description
1 polymer ?
#
loop_
_entity_poly.entity_id
_entity_poly.type
_entity_poly.pdbx_seq_one_letter_code
_entity_poly.pdbx_strand_id
1 'polypeptide(L)'
;MRPLTIDLSHLEAALDDDSGSEHYLDLETGGIFVAAPEDPVPGAMEKYDVQPDRYLPIDPLPTGEAVGMREGFLFTLHDPHAHTVLSHALAGRKPLRTFDYELEKYPEIRQAWLDYRATHLREQALEWLQENGLEAARH
;
A
#
# COMPACT_ATOMS: atom_id res chain seq x y z
N MET A 1 -15.93 5.04 20.53
CA MET A 1 -15.24 4.08 19.63
C MET A 1 -14.09 3.48 20.42
N ARG A 2 -13.83 2.18 20.33
CA ARG A 2 -12.68 1.58 21.02
C ARG A 2 -11.43 1.95 20.22
N PRO A 3 -10.37 2.49 20.85
CA PRO A 3 -9.11 2.69 20.14
C PRO A 3 -8.52 1.32 19.80
N LEU A 4 -8.65 0.92 18.54
CA LEU A 4 -8.01 -0.29 18.02
C LEU A 4 -6.55 0.06 17.75
N THR A 5 -5.64 -0.80 18.22
CA THR A 5 -4.22 -0.65 17.92
C THR A 5 -3.98 -1.25 16.54
N ILE A 6 -4.14 -0.40 15.52
CA ILE A 6 -3.89 -0.79 14.14
C ILE A 6 -2.41 -0.59 13.84
N ASP A 7 -1.76 -1.65 13.39
CA ASP A 7 -0.36 -1.60 12.97
C ASP A 7 -0.27 -0.88 11.63
N LEU A 8 0.22 0.36 11.66
CA LEU A 8 0.29 1.20 10.48
C LEU A 8 1.20 0.59 9.40
N SER A 9 2.27 -0.09 9.81
CA SER A 9 3.23 -0.71 8.89
C SER A 9 2.64 -1.89 8.12
N HIS A 10 1.78 -2.69 8.75
CA HIS A 10 1.00 -3.69 8.01
C HIS A 10 -0.01 -3.05 7.06
N LEU A 11 -0.65 -1.94 7.45
CA LEU A 11 -1.60 -1.24 6.59
C LEU A 11 -0.90 -0.64 5.36
N GLU A 12 0.26 -0.02 5.57
CA GLU A 12 1.14 0.49 4.51
C GLU A 12 1.53 -0.64 3.54
N ALA A 13 1.84 -1.84 4.04
CA ALA A 13 2.17 -2.99 3.20
C ALA A 13 0.97 -3.54 2.43
N ALA A 14 -0.22 -3.56 3.04
CA ALA A 14 -1.46 -4.00 2.39
C ALA A 14 -1.89 -3.06 1.26
N LEU A 15 -1.80 -1.74 1.50
CA LEU A 15 -2.08 -0.72 0.48
C LEU A 15 -1.09 -0.78 -0.70
N ASP A 16 0.09 -1.31 -0.47
CA ASP A 16 1.17 -1.38 -1.46
C ASP A 16 1.20 -2.68 -2.28
N ASP A 17 0.37 -3.66 -1.92
CA ASP A 17 0.38 -4.96 -2.56
C ASP A 17 -0.25 -4.94 -3.96
N ASP A 18 0.57 -5.21 -4.98
CA ASP A 18 0.15 -5.39 -6.39
C ASP A 18 -0.03 -6.88 -6.74
N SER A 19 0.10 -7.79 -5.76
CA SER A 19 0.05 -9.24 -6.00
C SER A 19 -1.34 -9.76 -6.38
N GLY A 20 -2.37 -8.92 -6.24
CA GLY A 20 -3.77 -9.30 -6.43
C GLY A 20 -4.32 -10.14 -5.27
N SER A 21 -3.67 -10.09 -4.11
CA SER A 21 -4.21 -10.68 -2.88
C SER A 21 -5.19 -9.70 -2.24
N GLU A 22 -6.18 -10.24 -1.54
CA GLU A 22 -7.17 -9.43 -0.85
C GLU A 22 -6.74 -9.25 0.60
N HIS A 23 -6.64 -8.00 1.04
CA HIS A 23 -6.23 -7.66 2.41
C HIS A 23 -7.44 -7.28 3.23
N TYR A 24 -7.49 -7.74 4.48
CA TYR A 24 -8.61 -7.53 5.39
C TYR A 24 -8.11 -7.06 6.76
N LEU A 25 -8.62 -5.94 7.25
CA LEU A 25 -8.42 -5.49 8.62
C LEU A 25 -9.47 -6.11 9.54
N ASP A 26 -9.02 -6.80 10.58
CA ASP A 26 -9.87 -7.29 11.65
C ASP A 26 -10.13 -6.18 12.68
N LEU A 27 -11.39 -5.75 12.77
CA LEU A 27 -11.83 -4.67 13.65
C LEU A 27 -11.97 -5.09 15.13
N GLU A 28 -11.70 -6.35 15.46
CA GLU A 28 -11.71 -6.84 16.85
C GLU A 28 -10.31 -6.75 17.49
N THR A 29 -9.28 -7.11 16.71
CA THR A 29 -7.89 -7.24 17.13
C THR A 29 -7.00 -6.13 16.59
N GLY A 30 -7.37 -5.49 15.48
CA GLY A 30 -6.54 -4.54 14.74
C GLY A 30 -5.50 -5.21 13.83
N GLY A 31 -5.57 -6.53 13.65
CA GLY A 31 -4.67 -7.30 12.78
C GLY A 31 -5.08 -7.26 11.31
N ILE A 32 -4.09 -7.34 10.41
CA ILE A 32 -4.32 -7.40 8.96
C ILE A 32 -4.06 -8.83 8.48
N PHE A 33 -5.00 -9.34 7.69
CA PHE A 33 -5.01 -10.69 7.14
C PHE A 33 -4.94 -10.61 5.61
N VAL A 34 -4.17 -11.51 5.02
CA VAL A 34 -4.08 -11.66 3.56
C VAL A 34 -4.84 -12.92 3.17
N ALA A 35 -5.88 -12.75 2.38
CA ALA A 35 -6.59 -13.86 1.74
C ALA A 35 -6.11 -13.99 0.29
N ALA A 36 -5.82 -15.22 -0.12
CA ALA A 36 -5.64 -15.50 -1.53
C ALA A 36 -7.00 -15.36 -2.24
N PRO A 37 -7.05 -14.99 -3.52
CA PRO A 37 -8.30 -14.83 -4.26
C PRO A 37 -9.12 -16.14 -4.40
N GLU A 38 -8.50 -17.29 -4.13
CA GLU A 38 -9.16 -18.60 -4.08
C GLU A 38 -9.65 -18.99 -2.67
N ASP A 39 -9.23 -18.24 -1.64
CA ASP A 39 -9.61 -18.49 -0.26
C ASP A 39 -10.95 -17.80 0.04
N PRO A 40 -11.86 -18.45 0.81
CA PRO A 40 -13.07 -17.79 1.25
C PRO A 40 -12.75 -16.58 2.13
N VAL A 41 -13.50 -15.49 1.95
CA VAL A 41 -13.39 -14.28 2.78
C VAL A 41 -13.35 -14.66 4.27
N PRO A 42 -12.43 -14.09 5.07
CA PRO A 42 -12.36 -14.37 6.50
C PRO A 42 -13.73 -14.14 7.17
N GLY A 43 -14.18 -15.12 7.96
CA GLY A 43 -15.51 -15.15 8.58
C GLY A 43 -16.63 -15.82 7.75
N ALA A 44 -16.44 -16.06 6.44
CA ALA A 44 -17.47 -16.69 5.59
C ALA A 44 -17.65 -18.19 5.86
N MET A 45 -16.62 -18.86 6.39
CA MET A 45 -16.63 -20.30 6.72
C MET A 45 -17.08 -20.60 8.16
N GLU A 46 -17.31 -19.58 8.99
CA GLU A 46 -17.79 -19.78 10.36
C GLU A 46 -19.25 -20.22 10.36
N LYS A 47 -19.48 -21.52 10.58
CA LYS A 47 -20.80 -22.18 10.55
C LYS A 47 -21.86 -21.57 11.49
N TYR A 48 -21.46 -20.76 12.46
CA TYR A 48 -22.34 -20.28 13.53
C TYR A 48 -22.22 -18.78 13.85
N ASP A 49 -21.24 -18.07 13.28
CA ASP A 49 -20.94 -16.67 13.64
C ASP A 49 -20.34 -15.93 12.43
N VAL A 50 -21.11 -15.81 11.34
CA VAL A 50 -20.69 -14.95 10.22
C VAL A 50 -20.73 -13.51 10.75
N GLN A 51 -19.56 -12.91 10.97
CA GLN A 51 -19.41 -11.50 11.33
C GLN A 51 -18.98 -10.70 10.09
N PRO A 52 -19.91 -10.38 9.18
CA PRO A 52 -19.56 -9.65 7.95
C PRO A 52 -19.02 -8.24 8.26
N ASP A 53 -19.40 -7.66 9.40
CA ASP A 53 -18.94 -6.34 9.85
C ASP A 53 -17.62 -6.36 10.64
N ARG A 54 -16.99 -7.53 10.82
CA ARG A 54 -15.72 -7.66 11.58
C ARG A 54 -14.49 -7.42 10.72
N TYR A 55 -14.54 -7.82 9.44
CA TYR A 55 -13.42 -7.74 8.53
C TYR A 55 -13.66 -6.65 7.50
N LEU A 56 -12.83 -5.61 7.54
CA LEU A 56 -12.89 -4.49 6.63
C LEU A 56 -11.90 -4.72 5.47
N PRO A 57 -12.35 -4.82 4.21
CA PRO A 57 -11.45 -4.98 3.08
C PRO A 57 -10.58 -3.74 2.88
N ILE A 58 -9.29 -3.96 2.65
CA ILE A 58 -8.30 -2.94 2.29
C ILE A 58 -8.07 -3.05 0.79
N ASP A 59 -8.50 -2.03 0.05
CA ASP A 59 -8.23 -1.96 -1.39
C ASP A 59 -6.79 -1.48 -1.60
N PRO A 60 -5.95 -2.23 -2.34
CA PRO A 60 -4.60 -1.80 -2.65
C PRO A 60 -4.61 -0.56 -3.55
N LEU A 61 -3.52 0.20 -3.50
CA LEU A 61 -3.38 1.42 -4.26
C LEU A 61 -3.58 1.13 -5.76
N PRO A 62 -4.53 1.80 -6.43
CA PRO A 62 -4.79 1.54 -7.83
C PRO A 62 -3.54 1.83 -8.65
N THR A 63 -3.30 1.03 -9.69
CA THR A 63 -2.09 1.14 -10.53
C THR A 63 -1.85 2.57 -11.02
N GLY A 64 -2.92 3.34 -11.29
CA GLY A 64 -2.82 4.75 -11.68
C GLY A 64 -2.20 5.64 -10.61
N GLU A 65 -2.59 5.48 -9.34
CA GLU A 65 -1.97 6.21 -8.22
C GLU A 65 -0.56 5.71 -7.94
N ALA A 66 -0.29 4.41 -8.08
CA ALA A 66 1.06 3.86 -7.94
C ALA A 66 2.04 4.42 -9.00
N VAL A 67 1.54 4.70 -10.21
CA VAL A 67 2.28 5.41 -11.26
C VAL A 67 2.42 6.89 -10.89
N GLY A 68 1.32 7.55 -10.51
CA GLY A 68 1.32 8.96 -10.14
C GLY A 68 2.27 9.28 -8.97
N MET A 69 2.41 8.39 -7.99
CA MET A 69 3.38 8.50 -6.91
C MET A 69 4.83 8.46 -7.42
N ARG A 70 5.12 7.56 -8.36
CA ARG A 70 6.45 7.47 -9.01
C ARG A 70 6.74 8.72 -9.85
N GLU A 71 5.74 9.23 -10.57
CA GLU A 71 5.86 10.50 -11.29
C GLU A 71 6.10 11.68 -10.34
N GLY A 72 5.38 11.72 -9.21
CA GLY A 72 5.58 12.68 -8.13
C GLY A 72 7.03 12.69 -7.62
N PHE A 73 7.57 11.50 -7.36
CA PHE A 73 8.97 11.34 -6.94
C PHE A 73 9.96 11.90 -7.97
N LEU A 74 9.70 11.75 -9.28
CA LEU A 74 10.59 12.30 -10.31
C LEU A 74 10.74 13.82 -10.21
N PHE A 75 9.71 14.56 -9.78
CA PHE A 75 9.82 16.01 -9.56
C PHE A 75 10.76 16.38 -8.40
N THR A 76 10.97 15.46 -7.45
CA THR A 76 11.91 15.63 -6.33
C THR A 76 13.34 15.22 -6.69
N LEU A 77 13.53 14.56 -7.84
CA LEU A 77 14.81 14.02 -8.24
C LEU A 77 15.68 15.07 -8.94
N HIS A 78 16.83 15.37 -8.36
CA HIS A 78 17.77 16.34 -8.94
C HIS A 78 18.75 15.73 -9.95
N ASP A 79 18.88 14.40 -10.01
CA ASP A 79 19.78 13.74 -10.97
C ASP A 79 19.13 13.68 -12.37
N PRO A 80 19.65 14.41 -13.38
CA PRO A 80 19.02 14.50 -14.69
C PRO A 80 19.10 13.20 -15.50
N HIS A 81 20.11 12.37 -15.24
CA HIS A 81 20.29 11.10 -15.95
C HIS A 81 19.27 10.07 -15.45
N ALA A 82 19.21 9.86 -14.14
CA ALA A 82 18.24 8.99 -13.50
C ALA A 82 16.82 9.47 -13.74
N HIS A 83 16.56 10.79 -13.69
CA HIS A 83 15.24 11.34 -14.04
C HIS A 83 14.83 10.91 -15.45
N THR A 84 15.71 11.04 -16.44
CA THR A 84 15.41 10.65 -17.83
C THR A 84 15.12 9.16 -17.95
N VAL A 85 15.97 8.31 -17.34
CA VAL A 85 15.82 6.86 -17.38
C VAL A 85 14.52 6.40 -16.71
N LEU A 86 14.24 6.89 -15.51
CA LEU A 86 13.06 6.52 -14.73
C LEU A 86 11.77 7.08 -15.34
N SER A 87 11.79 8.30 -15.89
CA SER A 87 10.66 8.86 -16.64
C SER A 87 10.32 8.02 -17.87
N HIS A 88 11.34 7.60 -18.63
CA HIS A 88 11.13 6.72 -19.78
C HIS A 88 10.61 5.33 -19.36
N ALA A 89 11.04 4.82 -18.20
CA ALA A 89 10.52 3.57 -17.64
C ALA A 89 9.02 3.65 -17.34
N LEU A 90 8.54 4.78 -16.80
CA LEU A 90 7.11 5.01 -16.52
C LEU A 90 6.26 5.21 -17.80
N ALA A 91 6.85 5.67 -18.89
CA ALA A 91 6.14 5.79 -20.17
C ALA A 91 6.01 4.46 -20.94
N GLY A 92 6.69 3.40 -20.46
CA GLY A 92 6.83 2.12 -21.14
C GLY A 92 5.73 1.09 -20.84
N ARG A 93 5.93 -0.13 -21.34
CA ARG A 93 5.08 -1.28 -20.97
C ARG A 93 5.45 -1.74 -19.56
N LYS A 94 4.44 -1.93 -18.70
CA LYS A 94 4.62 -2.30 -17.27
C LYS A 94 5.45 -1.24 -16.52
N PRO A 95 4.89 -0.04 -16.34
CA PRO A 95 5.63 1.12 -15.85
C PRO A 95 6.22 0.91 -14.46
N LEU A 96 5.45 0.33 -13.54
CA LEU A 96 5.90 0.04 -12.17
C LEU A 96 7.13 -0.87 -12.16
N ARG A 97 7.02 -2.03 -12.80
CA ARG A 97 8.08 -3.04 -12.83
C ARG A 97 9.34 -2.55 -13.55
N THR A 98 9.18 -1.78 -14.61
CA THR A 98 10.33 -1.22 -15.34
C THR A 98 11.03 -0.14 -14.53
N PHE A 99 10.26 0.71 -13.84
CA PHE A 99 10.81 1.71 -12.92
C PHE A 99 11.62 1.07 -11.80
N ASP A 100 11.06 0.05 -11.13
CA ASP A 100 11.76 -0.67 -10.05
C ASP A 100 13.07 -1.28 -10.54
N TYR A 101 13.07 -1.91 -11.72
CA TYR A 101 14.28 -2.49 -12.33
C TYR A 101 15.36 -1.44 -12.65
N GLU A 102 14.98 -0.29 -13.21
CA GLU A 102 15.93 0.78 -13.49
C GLU A 102 16.45 1.43 -12.20
N LEU A 103 15.60 1.53 -11.17
CA LEU A 103 15.94 2.08 -9.87
C LEU A 103 17.00 1.24 -9.13
N GLU A 104 17.05 -0.08 -9.34
CA GLU A 104 18.09 -0.95 -8.77
C GLU A 104 19.52 -0.52 -9.15
N LYS A 105 19.67 0.20 -10.28
CA LYS A 105 20.97 0.71 -10.76
C LYS A 105 21.44 1.95 -9.98
N TYR A 106 20.57 2.58 -9.19
CA TYR A 106 20.83 3.83 -8.47
C TYR A 106 20.52 3.66 -6.97
N PRO A 107 21.44 3.09 -6.17
CA PRO A 107 21.17 2.75 -4.78
C PRO A 107 20.82 3.96 -3.90
N GLU A 108 21.42 5.12 -4.16
CA GLU A 108 21.12 6.38 -3.45
C GLU A 108 19.70 6.90 -3.75
N ILE A 109 19.29 6.84 -5.02
CA ILE A 109 17.96 7.25 -5.48
C ILE A 109 16.91 6.25 -5.00
N ARG A 110 17.26 4.95 -4.99
CA ARG A 110 16.41 3.90 -4.42
C ARG A 110 16.09 4.17 -2.96
N GLN A 111 17.08 4.58 -2.17
CA GLN A 111 16.84 4.92 -0.77
C GLN A 111 15.92 6.15 -0.62
N ALA A 112 16.11 7.17 -1.46
CA ALA A 112 15.23 8.34 -1.50
C ALA A 112 13.79 7.98 -1.93
N TRP A 113 13.64 7.09 -2.90
CA TRP A 113 12.35 6.55 -3.32
C TRP A 113 11.64 5.81 -2.20
N LEU A 114 12.35 4.94 -1.46
CA LEU A 114 11.77 4.21 -0.34
C LEU A 114 11.27 5.15 0.78
N ASP A 115 12.01 6.21 1.07
CA ASP A 115 11.62 7.23 2.06
C ASP A 115 10.39 8.05 1.60
N TYR A 116 10.40 8.49 0.34
CA TYR A 116 9.27 9.18 -0.29
C TYR A 116 8.01 8.31 -0.27
N ARG A 117 8.15 7.05 -0.68
CA ARG A 117 7.07 6.07 -0.73
C ARG A 117 6.53 5.76 0.67
N ALA A 118 7.39 5.58 1.66
CA ALA A 118 6.95 5.36 3.04
C ALA A 118 6.13 6.55 3.56
N THR A 119 6.56 7.78 3.28
CA THR A 119 5.82 8.98 3.67
C THR A 119 4.43 9.01 3.04
N HIS A 120 4.35 8.77 1.72
CA HIS A 120 3.07 8.74 1.00
C HIS A 120 2.15 7.60 1.45
N LEU A 121 2.67 6.38 1.61
CA LEU A 121 1.89 5.24 2.10
C LEU A 121 1.36 5.49 3.50
N ARG A 122 2.16 6.13 4.36
CA ARG A 122 1.75 6.52 5.70
C ARG A 122 0.59 7.51 5.68
N GLU A 123 0.65 8.53 4.82
CA GLU A 123 -0.44 9.50 4.66
C GLU A 123 -1.71 8.81 4.18
N GLN A 124 -1.61 7.98 3.14
CA GLN A 124 -2.74 7.20 2.60
C GLN A 124 -3.34 6.25 3.63
N ALA A 125 -2.50 5.58 4.42
CA ALA A 125 -2.95 4.72 5.50
C ALA A 125 -3.74 5.50 6.57
N LEU A 126 -3.28 6.71 6.92
CA LEU A 126 -3.99 7.58 7.87
C LEU A 126 -5.30 8.14 7.28
N GLU A 127 -5.33 8.47 5.99
CA GLU A 127 -6.55 8.88 5.29
C GLU A 127 -7.57 7.74 5.26
N TRP A 128 -7.15 6.55 4.84
CA TRP A 128 -7.99 5.35 4.82
C TRP A 128 -8.57 5.02 6.20
N LEU A 129 -7.76 5.13 7.27
CA LEU A 129 -8.25 4.95 8.64
C LEU A 129 -9.34 5.97 8.98
N GLN A 130 -9.11 7.25 8.68
CA GLN A 130 -10.10 8.30 8.95
C GLN A 130 -11.40 8.12 8.15
N GLU A 131 -11.32 7.74 6.88
CA GLU A 131 -12.50 7.45 6.04
C GLU A 131 -13.35 6.32 6.61
N ASN A 132 -12.71 5.33 7.24
CA ASN A 132 -13.37 4.22 7.91
C ASN A 132 -13.73 4.50 9.38
N GLY A 133 -13.49 5.72 9.87
CA GLY A 133 -13.76 6.09 11.27
C GLY A 133 -12.87 5.39 12.30
N LEU A 134 -11.68 4.98 11.87
CA LEU A 134 -10.66 4.31 12.67
C LEU A 134 -9.53 5.28 13.06
N GLU A 135 -8.90 5.01 14.19
CA GLU A 135 -7.78 5.82 14.69
C GLU A 135 -6.56 4.92 14.87
N ALA A 136 -5.41 5.32 14.31
CA ALA A 136 -4.15 4.65 14.61
C ALA A 136 -3.81 4.85 16.09
N ALA A 137 -3.42 3.79 16.79
CA ALA A 137 -2.95 3.93 18.16
C ALA A 137 -1.63 4.71 18.17
N ARG A 138 -1.65 5.86 18.85
CA ARG A 138 -0.45 6.63 19.14
C ARG A 138 0.28 5.97 20.31
N HIS A 139 1.33 5.21 20.01
CA HIS A 139 2.28 4.74 21.03
C HIS A 139 3.03 5.91 21.68
#